data_AF-A0A961YKA6-F1
#
_entry.id   AF-A0A961YKA6-F1
#
_cell.length_a   1.000
_cell.length_b   1.000
_cell.length_c   1.000
_cell.angle_alpha   90.00
_cell.angle_beta   90.00
_cell.angle_gamma   90.00
#
_symmetry.space_group_name_H-M   'P 1'
#
loop_
_entity.id
_entity.type
_entity.pdbx_description
1 polymer ?
#
loop_
_entity_poly.entity_id
_entity_poly.type
_entity_poly.pdbx_seq_one_letter_code
_entity_poly.pdbx_strand_id
1 'polypeptide(L)'
;MILLAILLAINAAMHAFVVLRFGIRQNEPFLLYVFVDAALAIAVFFAVPYALWATLVLIIIGIVGLTVTFGRPQRDKTADKIIWALDAATIVWTVYLLVSG
;
A
#
# COMPACT_ATOMS: atom_id res chain seq x y z
N MET A 1 -6.55 5.33 14.34
CA MET A 1 -7.24 5.26 13.03
C MET A 1 -6.73 6.30 12.02
N ILE A 2 -6.71 7.60 12.35
CA ILE A 2 -6.33 8.65 11.37
C ILE A 2 -4.93 8.46 10.74
N LEU A 3 -3.93 8.08 11.54
CA LEU A 3 -2.58 7.85 11.03
C LEU A 3 -2.53 6.69 10.01
N LEU A 4 -3.29 5.62 10.24
CA LEU A 4 -3.35 4.49 9.30
C LEU A 4 -3.98 4.91 7.97
N ALA A 5 -5.07 5.69 8.04
CA ALA A 5 -5.71 6.22 6.84
C ALA A 5 -4.77 7.14 6.04
N ILE A 6 -3.96 7.96 6.72
CA ILE A 6 -2.94 8.80 6.08
C ILE A 6 -1.85 7.94 5.42
N LEU A 7 -1.34 6.91 6.10
CA LEU A 7 -0.33 6.00 5.53
C LEU A 7 -0.86 5.33 4.26
N LEU A 8 -2.10 4.82 4.28
CA LEU A 8 -2.76 4.22 3.13
C LEU A 8 -2.97 5.24 1.99
N ALA A 9 -3.37 6.47 2.30
CA ALA A 9 -3.51 7.52 1.30
C ALA A 9 -2.17 7.89 0.64
N ILE A 10 -1.09 7.95 1.42
CA ILE A 10 0.27 8.17 0.90
C ILE A 10 0.69 6.99 0.02
N ASN A 11 0.38 5.76 0.42
CA ASN A 11 0.63 4.57 -0.39
C ASN A 11 -0.11 4.62 -1.73
N ALA A 12 -1.40 4.96 -1.73
CA ALA A 12 -2.17 5.16 -2.95
C ALA A 12 -1.53 6.23 -3.86
N ALA A 13 -1.09 7.35 -3.28
CA ALA A 13 -0.45 8.43 -4.02
C ALA A 13 0.91 8.01 -4.61
N MET A 14 1.71 7.22 -3.89
CA MET A 14 2.99 6.71 -4.38
C MET A 14 2.82 5.70 -5.50
N HIS A 15 1.85 4.78 -5.38
CA HIS A 15 1.48 3.87 -6.46
C HIS A 15 0.99 4.65 -7.70
N ALA A 16 0.20 5.70 -7.50
CA ALA A 16 -0.29 6.54 -8.59
C ALA A 16 0.85 7.32 -9.26
N PHE A 17 1.79 7.84 -8.48
CA PHE A 17 2.99 8.51 -8.98
C PHE A 17 3.81 7.59 -9.89
N VAL A 18 4.01 6.32 -9.50
CA VAL A 18 4.70 5.33 -10.34
C VAL A 18 3.97 5.15 -11.67
N VAL A 19 2.65 4.97 -11.66
CA VAL A 19 1.85 4.79 -12.88
C VAL A 19 1.86 6.04 -13.76
N LEU A 20 1.73 7.24 -13.17
CA LEU A 20 1.75 8.51 -13.91
C LEU A 20 3.11 8.78 -14.55
N ARG A 21 4.20 8.42 -13.87
CA ARG A 21 5.56 8.65 -14.34
C ARG A 21 6.05 7.62 -15.35
N PHE A 22 5.71 6.35 -15.15
CA PHE A 22 6.26 5.24 -15.93
C PHE A 22 5.23 4.56 -16.85
N GLY A 23 3.99 5.03 -16.85
CA GLY A 23 2.89 4.47 -17.64
C GLY A 23 2.28 3.21 -17.01
N ILE A 24 1.12 2.80 -17.54
CA ILE A 24 0.36 1.65 -17.02
C ILE A 24 0.95 0.31 -17.46
N ARG A 25 1.49 0.24 -18.69
CA ARG A 25 1.98 -1.01 -19.27
C ARG A 25 3.16 -1.52 -18.44
N GLN A 26 3.07 -2.76 -17.95
CA GLN A 26 4.02 -3.39 -17.00
C GLN A 26 3.95 -2.88 -15.55
N ASN A 27 3.06 -1.93 -15.24
CA ASN A 27 2.79 -1.39 -13.91
C ASN A 27 1.30 -1.58 -13.51
N GLU A 28 0.61 -2.54 -14.11
CA GLU A 28 -0.78 -2.86 -13.81
C GLU A 28 -1.01 -3.19 -12.32
N PRO A 29 -0.09 -3.90 -11.63
CA PRO A 29 -0.20 -4.08 -10.19
C PRO A 29 -0.15 -2.76 -9.41
N PHE A 30 0.65 -1.78 -9.85
CA PHE A 30 0.69 -0.47 -9.19
C PHE A 30 -0.66 0.22 -9.28
N LEU A 31 -1.26 0.20 -10.48
CA LEU A 31 -2.56 0.78 -10.69
C LEU A 31 -3.64 0.12 -9.83
N LEU A 32 -3.61 -1.22 -9.70
CA LEU A 32 -4.53 -1.93 -8.81
C LEU A 32 -4.37 -1.44 -7.36
N TYR A 33 -3.13 -1.33 -6.88
CA TYR A 33 -2.86 -0.91 -5.50
C TYR A 33 -3.19 0.55 -5.23
N VAL A 34 -3.22 1.44 -6.23
CA VAL A 34 -3.80 2.80 -6.08
C VAL A 34 -5.22 2.73 -5.54
N PHE A 35 -6.06 1.89 -6.16
CA PHE A 35 -7.47 1.79 -5.79
C PHE A 35 -7.67 1.00 -4.50
N VAL A 36 -6.88 -0.06 -4.28
CA VAL A 36 -6.93 -0.83 -3.04
C VAL A 36 -6.56 0.05 -1.85
N ASP A 37 -5.43 0.75 -1.91
CA ASP A 37 -4.95 1.59 -0.81
C ASP A 37 -5.90 2.77 -0.56
N ALA A 38 -6.44 3.39 -1.61
CA ALA A 38 -7.43 4.46 -1.46
C ALA A 38 -8.74 3.97 -0.83
N ALA A 39 -9.25 2.81 -1.25
CA ALA A 39 -10.45 2.21 -0.67
C ALA A 39 -10.23 1.84 0.81
N LEU A 40 -9.08 1.27 1.14
CA LEU A 40 -8.72 0.97 2.53
C LEU A 40 -8.56 2.23 3.37
N ALA A 41 -7.95 3.31 2.83
CA ALA A 41 -7.83 4.59 3.53
C ALA A 41 -9.21 5.14 3.92
N ILE A 42 -10.17 5.10 3.00
CA ILE A 42 -11.56 5.52 3.24
C ILE A 42 -12.22 4.60 4.28
N ALA A 43 -12.11 3.27 4.12
CA ALA A 43 -12.70 2.31 5.04
C ALA A 43 -12.18 2.46 6.48
N VAL A 44 -10.86 2.64 6.63
CA VAL A 44 -10.22 2.89 7.94
C VAL A 44 -10.65 4.24 8.51
N PHE A 45 -10.77 5.28 7.69
CA PHE A 45 -11.21 6.60 8.13
C PHE A 45 -12.64 6.57 8.71
N PHE A 46 -13.55 5.85 8.06
CA PHE A 46 -14.93 5.66 8.52
C PHE A 46 -15.09 4.54 9.56
N ALA A 47 -13.99 3.94 10.03
CA ALA A 47 -14.01 2.84 11.00
C ALA A 47 -14.93 1.67 10.58
N VAL A 48 -14.93 1.33 9.29
CA VAL A 48 -15.70 0.21 8.75
C VAL A 48 -15.30 -1.10 9.46
N PRO A 49 -16.26 -1.97 9.84
CA PRO A 49 -15.94 -3.24 10.47
C PRO A 49 -14.94 -4.05 9.65
N TYR A 50 -13.99 -4.68 10.33
CA TYR A 50 -12.92 -5.50 9.72
C TYR A 50 -11.94 -4.75 8.80
N ALA A 51 -12.01 -3.42 8.67
CA ALA A 51 -11.09 -2.66 7.82
C ALA A 51 -9.61 -2.88 8.18
N LEU A 52 -9.28 -3.01 9.47
CA LEU A 52 -7.90 -3.29 9.91
C LEU A 52 -7.41 -4.67 9.43
N TRP A 53 -8.26 -5.69 9.50
CA TRP A 53 -7.92 -7.04 9.02
C TRP A 53 -7.74 -7.05 7.50
N ALA A 54 -8.63 -6.37 6.77
CA ALA A 54 -8.52 -6.22 5.32
C ALA A 54 -7.21 -5.50 4.93
N THR A 55 -6.88 -4.40 5.63
CA THR A 55 -5.62 -3.68 5.45
C THR A 55 -4.42 -4.61 5.66
N LEU A 56 -4.39 -5.36 6.76
CA LEU A 56 -3.26 -6.24 7.06
C LEU A 56 -3.05 -7.28 5.95
N VAL A 57 -4.11 -7.97 5.52
CA VAL A 57 -4.03 -9.01 4.49
C VAL A 57 -3.58 -8.44 3.14
N LEU A 58 -4.22 -7.36 2.69
CA LEU A 58 -3.97 -6.81 1.36
C LEU A 58 -2.60 -6.15 1.24
N ILE A 59 -2.12 -5.48 2.28
CA ILE A 59 -0.78 -4.89 2.31
C ILE A 59 0.29 -5.98 2.39
N ILE A 60 0.06 -7.08 3.13
CA ILE A 60 0.98 -8.24 3.10
C ILE A 60 1.08 -8.83 1.69
N ILE A 61 -0.04 -8.99 0.98
CA ILE A 61 -0.02 -9.46 -0.41
C ILE A 61 0.76 -8.47 -1.29
N GLY A 62 0.55 -7.16 -1.08
CA GLY A 62 1.19 -6.09 -1.86
C GLY A 62 2.70 -6.07 -1.68
N ILE A 63 3.17 -6.06 -0.44
CA ILE A 63 4.60 -6.02 -0.12
C ILE A 63 5.30 -7.30 -0.58
N VAL A 64 4.65 -8.47 -0.49
CA VAL A 64 5.18 -9.73 -1.03
C VAL A 64 5.30 -9.65 -2.55
N GLY A 65 4.25 -9.22 -3.25
CA GLY A 65 4.26 -9.02 -4.69
C GLY A 65 5.36 -8.06 -5.13
N LEU A 66 5.48 -6.91 -4.45
CA LEU A 66 6.53 -5.94 -4.66
C LEU A 66 7.93 -6.55 -4.46
N THR A 67 8.12 -7.30 -3.38
CA THR A 67 9.39 -7.94 -3.04
C THR A 67 9.84 -8.95 -4.10
N VAL A 68 8.92 -9.78 -4.62
CA VAL A 68 9.22 -10.74 -5.70
C VAL A 68 9.62 -10.01 -7.00
N THR A 69 9.12 -8.79 -7.21
CA THR A 69 9.40 -8.03 -8.44
C THR A 69 10.65 -7.16 -8.41
N PHE A 70 11.34 -7.00 -7.27
CA PHE A 70 12.56 -6.18 -7.15
C PHE A 70 13.72 -6.62 -8.07
N GLY A 71 13.69 -7.87 -8.55
CA GLY A 71 14.66 -8.41 -9.50
C GLY A 71 14.47 -7.94 -10.95
N ARG A 72 13.38 -7.25 -11.28
CA ARG A 72 13.10 -6.84 -12.67
C ARG A 72 13.93 -5.61 -13.08
N PRO A 73 14.63 -5.60 -14.23
CA PRO A 73 15.51 -4.50 -14.65
C PRO A 73 14.78 -3.19 -15.02
N GLN A 74 13.49 -3.25 -15.36
CA GLN A 74 12.76 -2.15 -16.00
C GLN A 74 12.31 -0.99 -15.08
N ARG A 75 12.56 -1.02 -13.77
CA ARG A 75 11.87 -0.11 -12.82
C ARG A 75 12.82 0.70 -11.93
N ASP A 76 12.43 1.95 -11.65
CA ASP A 76 13.11 2.83 -10.69
C ASP A 76 13.00 2.26 -9.28
N LYS A 77 14.07 1.59 -8.83
CA LYS A 77 14.13 0.93 -7.52
C LYS A 77 13.97 1.88 -6.34
N THR A 78 14.08 3.20 -6.55
CA THR A 78 13.93 4.19 -5.48
C THR A 78 12.48 4.30 -5.05
N ALA A 79 11.55 4.46 -6.00
CA ALA A 79 10.12 4.51 -5.71
C ALA A 79 9.64 3.20 -5.05
N ASP A 80 10.16 2.08 -5.52
CA ASP A 80 9.83 0.75 -5.05
C ASP A 80 10.25 0.56 -3.58
N LYS A 81 11.45 1.01 -3.22
CA LYS A 81 11.93 0.99 -1.83
C LYS A 81 11.10 1.87 -0.91
N ILE A 82 10.66 3.04 -1.38
CA ILE A 82 9.81 3.96 -0.61
C ILE A 82 8.44 3.31 -0.36
N ILE A 83 7.81 2.76 -1.40
CA ILE A 83 6.54 2.03 -1.27
C ILE A 83 6.70 0.86 -0.31
N TRP A 84 7.76 0.07 -0.45
CA TRP A 84 8.03 -1.04 0.45
C TRP A 84 8.16 -0.61 1.91
N ALA A 85 8.84 0.50 2.19
CA ALA A 85 8.97 1.04 3.54
C ALA A 85 7.64 1.53 4.10
N LEU A 86 6.80 2.15 3.26
CA LEU A 86 5.44 2.59 3.62
C LEU A 86 4.52 1.39 3.90
N ASP A 87 4.59 0.33 3.10
CA ASP A 87 3.87 -0.92 3.33
C ASP A 87 4.28 -1.56 4.66
N ALA A 88 5.58 -1.63 4.93
CA ALA A 88 6.10 -2.16 6.19
C ALA A 88 5.60 -1.33 7.40
N ALA A 89 5.64 0.00 7.31
CA ALA A 89 5.12 0.88 8.35
C ALA A 89 3.59 0.70 8.54
N THR A 90 2.86 0.55 7.45
CA THR A 90 1.41 0.29 7.45
C THR A 90 1.08 -1.03 8.13
N ILE A 91 1.85 -2.10 7.86
CA ILE A 91 1.70 -3.40 8.53
C ILE A 91 1.94 -3.26 10.03
N VAL A 92 3.08 -2.70 10.44
CA VAL A 92 3.43 -2.54 11.86
C VAL A 92 2.37 -1.74 12.60
N TRP A 93 1.91 -0.64 12.01
CA TRP A 93 0.88 0.20 12.63
C TRP A 93 -0.49 -0.48 12.68
N THR A 94 -0.86 -1.24 11.64
CA THR A 94 -2.11 -2.01 11.62
C THR A 94 -2.11 -3.11 12.68
N VAL A 95 -1.00 -3.84 12.84
CA VAL A 95 -0.84 -4.85 13.90
C VAL A 95 -0.93 -4.23 15.27
N TYR A 96 -0.27 -3.08 15.49
CA TYR A 96 -0.39 -2.35 16.75
C TYR A 96 -1.85 -2.04 17.06
N LEU A 97 -2.59 -1.45 16.12
CA LEU A 97 -4.01 -1.11 16.30
C LEU A 97 -4.90 -2.33 16.57
N LEU A 98 -4.62 -3.47 15.94
CA LEU A 98 -5.36 -4.72 16.16
C LEU A 98 -5.11 -5.34 17.54
N VAL A 99 -3.93 -5.13 18.13
CA VAL A 99 -3.55 -5.67 19.44
C VAL A 99 -3.90 -4.70 20.57
N SER A 100 -3.89 -3.40 20.31
CA SER A 100 -4.16 -2.35 21.30
C SER A 100 -5.62 -1.92 21.42
N GLY A 101 -6.45 -2.27 20.43
CA GLY A 101 -7.88 -1.98 20.38
C GLY A 101 -8.71 -3.10 21.00
#